data_AF-A0A7Y7YQB1-F1
#
_entry.id   AF-A0A7Y7YQB1-F1
#
_cell.length_a   1.000
_cell.length_b   1.000
_cell.length_c   1.000
_cell.angle_alpha   90.00
_cell.angle_beta   90.00
_cell.angle_gamma   90.00
#
_symmetry.space_group_name_H-M   'P 1'
#
loop_
_entity.id
_entity.type
_entity.pdbx_description
1 polymer ?
#
loop_
_entity_poly.entity_id
_entity_poly.type
_entity_poly.pdbx_seq_one_letter_code
_entity_poly.pdbx_strand_id
1 'polypeptide(L)'
;MKYAFILILSLFSGLALAAKEEPAPFSAEQQKQLEVLIEQALFNDPASPRFGAKKPLLTLVNFTDYNCPYCKQLDPMLEKIVQKYPDVAVIVKPLPFKGESSVLSARTVLTTWRQHPEQFLALHEKLMQKKGYHDTASIAVAVEKSGATPVKPDEKSMETLSTNLQLARIVGVQGTPATIIGDEMIPGAVPWETLEEVVKEKLAAARGK
;
A
#
# COMPACT_ATOMS: atom_id res chain seq x y z
N MET A 1 11.56 -12.32 -11.66
CA MET A 1 12.53 -13.00 -10.77
C MET A 1 11.84 -14.18 -10.11
N LYS A 2 12.46 -15.36 -10.11
CA LYS A 2 11.87 -16.62 -9.64
C LYS A 2 11.97 -16.71 -8.11
N TYR A 3 10.85 -16.77 -7.40
CA TYR A 3 10.84 -17.19 -6.00
C TYR A 3 10.87 -18.73 -5.95
N ALA A 4 11.95 -19.30 -5.42
CA ALA A 4 12.13 -20.74 -5.29
C ALA A 4 11.60 -21.23 -3.92
N PHE A 5 10.53 -22.02 -3.93
CA PHE A 5 10.02 -22.73 -2.75
C PHE A 5 10.79 -24.04 -2.58
N ILE A 6 11.48 -24.21 -1.45
CA ILE A 6 12.12 -25.47 -1.05
C ILE A 6 11.10 -26.27 -0.24
N LEU A 7 10.63 -27.40 -0.80
CA LEU A 7 9.70 -28.33 -0.16
C LEU A 7 10.49 -29.48 0.50
N ILE A 8 10.48 -29.53 1.82
CA ILE A 8 11.04 -30.62 2.61
C ILE A 8 10.02 -31.77 2.61
N LEU A 9 10.36 -32.89 1.94
CA LEU A 9 9.57 -34.12 1.92
C LEU A 9 9.82 -34.92 3.21
N SER A 10 8.87 -34.92 4.15
CA SER A 10 8.82 -35.89 5.25
C SER A 10 7.83 -37.01 4.93
N LEU A 11 8.33 -38.24 4.93
CA LEU A 11 7.60 -39.49 4.71
C LEU A 11 6.48 -39.69 5.76
N PHE A 12 5.23 -39.69 5.33
CA PHE A 12 4.10 -40.27 6.07
C PHE A 12 3.41 -41.32 5.22
N SER A 13 3.52 -42.56 5.68
CA SER A 13 2.88 -43.75 5.13
C SER A 13 1.42 -43.86 5.59
N GLY A 14 0.51 -43.93 4.63
CA GLY A 14 -0.69 -44.78 4.67
C GLY A 14 -1.91 -44.31 5.48
N LEU A 15 -2.76 -43.49 4.87
CA LEU A 15 -4.22 -43.59 5.03
C LEU A 15 -4.87 -43.01 3.77
N ALA A 16 -5.67 -43.82 3.05
CA ALA A 16 -6.38 -43.41 1.85
C ALA A 16 -7.46 -42.38 2.20
N LEU A 17 -7.10 -41.11 2.05
CA LEU A 17 -8.04 -39.98 2.05
C LEU A 17 -8.24 -39.58 0.59
N ALA A 18 -9.50 -39.41 0.19
CA ALA A 18 -9.89 -38.95 -1.14
C ALA A 18 -8.91 -37.90 -1.67
N ALA A 19 -8.33 -38.16 -2.84
CA ALA A 19 -7.51 -37.20 -3.56
C ALA A 19 -8.38 -35.95 -3.78
N LYS A 20 -8.23 -34.95 -2.93
CA LYS A 20 -8.62 -33.59 -3.26
C LYS A 20 -7.78 -33.26 -4.49
N GLU A 21 -8.42 -33.16 -5.65
CA GLU A 21 -7.80 -32.61 -6.84
C GLU A 21 -7.16 -31.28 -6.43
N GLU A 22 -5.83 -31.26 -6.29
CA GLU A 22 -5.13 -29.99 -6.18
C GLU A 22 -5.39 -29.24 -7.48
N PRO A 23 -5.84 -27.97 -7.42
CA PRO A 23 -6.10 -27.21 -8.63
C PRO A 23 -4.84 -27.23 -9.49
N ALA A 24 -4.99 -27.59 -10.77
CA ALA A 24 -3.88 -27.66 -11.70
C ALA A 24 -3.09 -26.33 -11.67
N PRO A 25 -1.75 -26.36 -11.65
CA PRO A 25 -0.95 -25.15 -11.61
C PRO A 25 -1.27 -24.26 -12.81
N PHE A 26 -1.39 -22.95 -12.58
CA PHE A 26 -1.63 -21.97 -13.64
C PHE A 26 -0.61 -22.15 -14.77
N SER A 27 -1.08 -22.08 -16.02
CA SER A 27 -0.20 -22.04 -17.19
C SER A 27 0.69 -20.79 -17.17
N ALA A 28 1.81 -20.82 -17.89
CA ALA A 28 2.71 -19.66 -17.98
C ALA A 28 2.01 -18.40 -18.50
N GLU A 29 1.04 -18.56 -19.40
CA GLU A 29 0.23 -17.44 -19.90
C GLU A 29 -0.70 -16.89 -18.83
N GLN A 30 -1.36 -17.76 -18.06
CA GLN A 30 -2.21 -17.32 -16.93
C GLN A 30 -1.40 -16.60 -15.85
N GLN A 31 -0.18 -17.08 -15.56
CA GLN A 31 0.73 -16.42 -14.63
C GLN A 31 1.11 -15.01 -15.11
N LYS A 32 1.48 -14.87 -16.38
CA LYS A 32 1.82 -13.56 -16.97
C LYS A 32 0.63 -12.59 -16.96
N GLN A 33 -0.57 -13.08 -17.27
CA GLN A 33 -1.79 -12.27 -17.22
C GLN A 33 -2.09 -11.80 -15.79
N LEU A 34 -1.92 -12.68 -14.81
CA LEU A 34 -2.08 -12.33 -13.40
C LEU A 34 -1.05 -11.28 -12.94
N GLU A 35 0.22 -11.42 -13.34
CA GLU A 35 1.27 -10.43 -13.06
C GLU A 35 0.89 -9.04 -13.59
N VAL A 36 0.42 -8.94 -14.84
CA VAL A 36 -0.04 -7.68 -15.43
C VAL A 36 -1.22 -7.08 -14.66
N LEU A 37 -2.19 -7.90 -14.24
CA LEU A 37 -3.32 -7.43 -13.45
C LEU A 37 -2.90 -6.90 -12.08
N ILE A 38 -1.95 -7.57 -11.43
CA ILE A 38 -1.38 -7.14 -10.14
C ILE A 38 -0.63 -5.81 -10.32
N GLU A 39 0.21 -5.67 -11.34
CA GLU A 39 0.91 -4.42 -11.62
C GLU A 39 -0.06 -3.26 -11.87
N GLN A 40 -1.10 -3.49 -12.70
CA GLN A 40 -2.14 -2.50 -12.95
C GLN A 40 -2.84 -2.08 -11.66
N ALA A 41 -3.20 -3.03 -10.80
CA ALA A 41 -3.88 -2.75 -9.55
C ALA A 41 -2.96 -2.07 -8.50
N LEU A 42 -1.66 -2.37 -8.49
CA LEU A 42 -0.68 -1.72 -7.63
C LEU A 42 -0.42 -0.27 -8.05
N PHE A 43 -0.13 -0.05 -9.33
CA PHE A 43 0.48 1.19 -9.81
C PHE A 43 -0.48 2.13 -10.56
N ASN A 44 -1.58 1.59 -11.12
CA ASN A 44 -2.47 2.32 -12.03
C ASN A 44 -3.94 2.35 -11.58
N ASP A 45 -4.24 1.98 -10.33
CA ASP A 45 -5.58 2.14 -9.76
C ASP A 45 -5.91 3.64 -9.56
N PRO A 46 -6.87 4.22 -10.29
CA PRO A 46 -7.23 5.63 -10.14
C PRO A 46 -7.88 5.94 -8.78
N ALA A 47 -8.40 4.94 -8.07
CA ALA A 47 -8.97 5.12 -6.74
C ALA A 47 -7.91 5.13 -5.62
N SER A 48 -6.66 4.80 -5.93
CA SER A 48 -5.56 4.82 -4.97
C SER A 48 -4.90 6.19 -4.93
N PRO A 49 -4.85 6.84 -3.74
CA PRO A 49 -4.24 8.15 -3.61
C PRO A 49 -2.77 8.17 -3.98
N ARG A 50 -2.33 9.28 -4.58
CA ARG A 50 -0.96 9.51 -5.02
C ARG A 50 -0.48 10.89 -4.59
N PHE A 51 0.80 10.98 -4.21
CA PHE A 51 1.52 12.25 -4.10
C PHE A 51 2.90 12.17 -4.75
N GLY A 52 3.47 13.33 -5.07
CA GLY A 52 4.73 13.46 -5.80
C GLY A 52 4.58 13.63 -7.30
N ALA A 53 5.54 13.08 -8.06
CA ALA A 53 5.62 13.30 -9.49
C ALA A 53 4.34 12.84 -10.23
N LYS A 54 3.84 13.67 -11.16
CA LYS A 54 2.74 13.27 -12.06
C LYS A 54 3.18 12.20 -13.07
N LYS A 55 4.45 12.27 -13.50
CA LYS A 55 5.10 11.33 -14.40
C LYS A 55 6.39 10.81 -13.75
N PRO A 56 6.29 9.93 -12.74
CA PRO A 56 7.44 9.44 -12.00
C PRO A 56 8.30 8.50 -12.85
N LEU A 57 9.61 8.53 -12.64
CA LEU A 57 10.51 7.44 -13.06
C LEU A 57 10.45 6.26 -12.09
N LEU A 58 10.18 6.54 -10.80
CA LEU A 58 10.03 5.53 -9.76
C LEU A 58 8.75 5.80 -8.97
N THR A 59 7.88 4.79 -8.87
CA THR A 59 6.66 4.84 -8.04
C THR A 59 6.81 3.87 -6.88
N LEU A 60 6.71 4.37 -5.66
CA LEU A 60 6.62 3.55 -4.45
C LEU A 60 5.15 3.21 -4.19
N VAL A 61 4.89 2.01 -3.66
CA VAL A 61 3.56 1.62 -3.18
C VAL A 61 3.63 1.36 -1.70
N ASN A 62 3.01 2.22 -0.90
CA ASN A 62 3.03 2.12 0.56
C ASN A 62 1.70 1.58 1.09
N PHE A 63 1.74 0.37 1.62
CA PHE A 63 0.65 -0.24 2.39
C PHE A 63 0.69 0.26 3.82
N THR A 64 -0.39 0.89 4.29
CA THR A 64 -0.34 1.69 5.51
C THR A 64 -1.64 1.70 6.29
N ASP A 65 -1.59 2.05 7.58
CA ASP A 65 -2.75 2.18 8.46
C ASP A 65 -2.63 3.46 9.28
N TYR A 66 -3.67 4.29 9.29
CA TYR A 66 -3.71 5.56 10.02
C TYR A 66 -3.64 5.41 11.55
N ASN A 67 -3.82 4.21 12.10
CA ASN A 67 -3.64 3.91 13.52
C ASN A 67 -2.31 3.20 13.84
N CYS A 68 -1.49 2.89 12.85
CA CYS A 68 -0.25 2.14 13.02
C CYS A 68 0.91 3.07 13.41
N PRO A 69 1.55 2.89 14.59
CA PRO A 69 2.62 3.79 15.04
C PRO A 69 3.82 3.86 14.09
N TYR A 70 4.27 2.72 13.55
CA TYR A 70 5.37 2.69 12.60
C TYR A 70 5.01 3.31 11.25
N CYS A 71 3.73 3.27 10.86
CA CYS A 71 3.23 3.93 9.67
C CYS A 71 3.35 5.45 9.81
N LYS A 72 2.94 5.98 10.97
CA LYS A 72 3.11 7.40 11.32
C LYS A 72 4.57 7.83 11.40
N GLN A 73 5.48 6.91 11.73
CA GLN A 73 6.93 7.16 11.71
C GLN A 73 7.49 7.20 10.27
N LEU A 74 7.03 6.30 9.41
CA LEU A 74 7.49 6.19 8.02
C LEU A 74 6.97 7.33 7.13
N ASP A 75 5.72 7.75 7.32
CA ASP A 75 5.02 8.65 6.40
C ASP A 75 5.78 9.97 6.12
N PRO A 76 6.30 10.71 7.12
CA PRO A 76 7.07 11.93 6.86
C PRO A 76 8.37 11.68 6.08
N MET A 77 8.92 10.45 6.15
CA MET A 77 10.09 10.08 5.36
C MET A 77 9.72 9.87 3.89
N LEU A 78 8.55 9.31 3.59
CA LEU A 78 8.07 9.19 2.21
C LEU A 78 7.80 10.55 1.57
N GLU A 79 7.24 11.49 2.33
CA GLU A 79 7.11 12.90 1.90
C GLU A 79 8.48 13.52 1.62
N LYS A 80 9.45 13.34 2.52
CA LYS A 80 10.82 13.85 2.35
C LYS A 80 11.52 13.22 1.13
N ILE A 81 11.26 11.95 0.81
CA ILE A 81 11.75 11.31 -0.41
C ILE A 81 11.20 12.03 -1.64
N VAL A 82 9.89 12.26 -1.73
CA VAL A 82 9.27 12.95 -2.86
C VAL A 82 9.78 14.39 -3.02
N GLN A 83 10.02 15.09 -1.90
CA GLN A 83 10.60 16.43 -1.93
C GLN A 83 12.06 16.43 -2.43
N LYS A 84 12.86 15.44 -2.02
CA LYS A 84 14.28 15.33 -2.38
C LYS A 84 14.52 14.75 -3.78
N TYR A 85 13.60 13.91 -4.27
CA TYR A 85 13.67 13.24 -5.57
C TYR A 85 12.39 13.52 -6.39
N PRO A 86 12.36 14.62 -7.15
CA PRO A 86 11.16 15.05 -7.89
C PRO A 86 10.66 14.08 -8.98
N ASP A 87 11.46 13.07 -9.31
CA ASP A 87 11.10 11.97 -10.22
C ASP A 87 10.36 10.82 -9.53
N VAL A 88 10.13 10.93 -8.21
CA VAL A 88 9.51 9.90 -7.38
C VAL A 88 8.05 10.26 -7.09
N ALA A 89 7.18 9.25 -7.10
CA ALA A 89 5.83 9.34 -6.58
C ALA A 89 5.57 8.22 -5.57
N VAL A 90 4.60 8.42 -4.70
CA VAL A 90 4.15 7.42 -3.73
C VAL A 90 2.65 7.21 -3.93
N ILE A 91 2.25 5.94 -4.01
CA ILE A 91 0.86 5.49 -3.98
C ILE A 91 0.55 4.98 -2.58
N VAL A 92 -0.59 5.39 -2.03
CA VAL A 92 -1.05 4.98 -0.71
C VAL A 92 -2.09 3.86 -0.85
N LYS A 93 -1.86 2.75 -0.16
CA LYS A 93 -2.77 1.60 -0.07
C LYS A 93 -3.21 1.39 1.38
N PRO A 94 -4.31 2.04 1.83
CA PRO A 94 -4.78 1.85 3.20
C PRO A 94 -5.16 0.39 3.48
N LEU A 95 -4.68 -0.16 4.60
CA LEU A 95 -5.00 -1.47 5.16
C LEU A 95 -5.48 -1.30 6.61
N PRO A 96 -6.79 -1.40 6.89
CA PRO A 96 -7.35 -0.98 8.16
C PRO A 96 -7.32 -2.10 9.21
N PHE A 97 -6.12 -2.56 9.57
CA PHE A 97 -5.94 -3.69 10.49
C PHE A 97 -6.24 -3.34 11.94
N LYS A 98 -6.31 -2.06 12.29
CA LYS A 98 -6.46 -1.56 13.66
C LYS A 98 -7.88 -1.14 14.05
N GLY A 99 -8.88 -1.76 13.43
CA GLY A 99 -10.29 -1.67 13.84
C GLY A 99 -11.09 -0.60 13.10
N GLU A 100 -12.28 -0.29 13.62
CA GLU A 100 -13.27 0.53 12.91
C GLU A 100 -12.78 1.94 12.59
N SER A 101 -11.99 2.56 13.46
CA SER A 101 -11.45 3.88 13.17
C SER A 101 -10.41 3.87 12.06
N SER A 102 -9.67 2.77 11.88
CA SER A 102 -8.80 2.61 10.70
C SER A 102 -9.61 2.51 9.42
N VAL A 103 -10.73 1.77 9.45
CA VAL A 103 -11.66 1.68 8.31
C VAL A 103 -12.22 3.06 7.98
N LEU A 104 -12.69 3.80 8.99
CA LEU A 104 -13.24 5.14 8.79
C LEU A 104 -12.19 6.12 8.23
N SER A 105 -10.99 6.20 8.83
CA SER A 105 -9.90 7.04 8.31
C SER A 105 -9.55 6.69 6.87
N ALA A 106 -9.38 5.41 6.56
CA ALA A 106 -9.06 4.94 5.21
C ALA A 106 -10.15 5.35 4.21
N ARG A 107 -11.42 5.09 4.52
CA ARG A 107 -12.52 5.42 3.62
C ARG A 107 -12.69 6.92 3.44
N THR A 108 -12.53 7.72 4.49
CA THR A 108 -12.57 9.19 4.38
C THR A 108 -11.50 9.66 3.40
N VAL A 109 -10.26 9.18 3.52
CA VAL A 109 -9.17 9.52 2.60
C VAL A 109 -9.44 9.06 1.17
N LEU A 110 -9.91 7.83 0.97
CA LEU A 110 -10.21 7.29 -0.36
C LEU A 110 -11.34 8.09 -1.04
N THR A 111 -12.36 8.50 -0.28
CA THR A 111 -13.43 9.33 -0.80
C THR A 111 -12.96 10.76 -1.07
N THR A 112 -12.15 11.36 -0.19
CA THR A 112 -11.53 12.67 -0.43
C THR A 112 -10.67 12.63 -1.69
N TRP A 113 -9.85 11.60 -1.89
CA TRP A 113 -9.07 11.44 -3.12
C TRP A 113 -9.97 11.36 -4.37
N ARG A 114 -11.08 10.61 -4.30
CA ARG A 114 -12.01 10.47 -5.42
C ARG A 114 -12.72 11.78 -5.78
N GLN A 115 -13.09 12.60 -4.79
CA GLN A 115 -13.93 13.78 -4.98
C GLN A 115 -13.13 15.10 -5.04
N HIS A 116 -12.02 15.16 -4.30
CA HIS A 116 -11.18 16.34 -4.06
C HIS A 116 -9.69 15.92 -3.98
N PRO A 117 -9.11 15.38 -5.07
CA PRO A 117 -7.75 14.82 -5.06
C PRO A 117 -6.68 15.82 -4.62
N GLU A 118 -6.90 17.12 -4.82
CA GLU A 118 -6.02 18.20 -4.37
C GLU A 118 -5.97 18.39 -2.85
N GLN A 119 -6.99 17.92 -2.13
CA GLN A 119 -7.11 18.04 -0.66
C GLN A 119 -6.60 16.79 0.07
N PHE A 120 -6.34 15.70 -0.66
CA PHE A 120 -5.93 14.41 -0.11
C PHE A 120 -4.69 14.52 0.77
N LEU A 121 -3.61 15.15 0.28
CA LEU A 121 -2.32 15.12 0.97
C LEU A 121 -2.40 15.81 2.34
N ALA A 122 -3.05 16.98 2.41
CA ALA A 122 -3.24 17.68 3.67
C ALA A 122 -4.07 16.85 4.67
N LEU A 123 -5.11 16.15 4.22
CA LEU A 123 -5.90 15.25 5.07
C LEU A 123 -5.08 14.03 5.53
N HIS A 124 -4.34 13.42 4.60
CA HIS A 124 -3.45 12.29 4.86
C HIS A 124 -2.46 12.63 5.99
N GLU A 125 -1.78 13.77 5.86
CA GLU A 125 -0.84 14.28 6.85
C GLU A 125 -1.50 14.48 8.22
N LYS A 126 -2.70 15.08 8.29
CA LYS A 126 -3.38 15.28 9.58
C LYS A 126 -3.78 13.98 10.27
N LEU A 127 -4.18 12.98 9.50
CA LEU A 127 -4.47 11.65 10.05
C LEU A 127 -3.17 10.98 10.52
N MET A 128 -2.09 11.02 9.73
CA MET A 128 -0.81 10.42 10.14
C MET A 128 -0.19 11.11 11.35
N GLN A 129 -0.19 12.44 11.42
CA GLN A 129 0.37 13.23 12.53
C GLN A 129 -0.36 13.03 13.87
N LYS A 130 -1.63 12.61 13.84
CA LYS A 130 -2.44 12.41 15.04
C LYS A 130 -1.83 11.31 15.92
N LYS A 131 -1.52 11.62 17.18
CA LYS A 131 -0.99 10.65 18.16
C LYS A 131 -2.09 9.72 18.69
N GLY A 132 -1.77 8.42 18.79
CA GLY A 132 -2.68 7.39 19.28
C GLY A 132 -3.81 7.02 18.31
N TYR A 133 -4.70 6.12 18.70
CA TYR A 133 -5.79 5.60 17.86
C TYR A 133 -6.87 6.65 17.56
N HIS A 134 -7.29 6.73 16.31
CA HIS A 134 -8.41 7.54 15.87
C HIS A 134 -9.74 7.06 16.45
N ASP A 135 -10.68 7.98 16.40
CA ASP A 135 -12.11 7.84 16.62
C ASP A 135 -12.83 8.81 15.67
N THR A 136 -14.16 8.78 15.65
CA THR A 136 -14.95 9.65 14.76
C THR A 136 -14.64 11.14 14.96
N ALA A 137 -14.46 11.58 16.21
CA ALA A 137 -14.21 12.98 16.53
C ALA A 137 -12.83 13.45 16.04
N SER A 138 -11.77 12.69 16.28
CA SER A 138 -10.42 13.03 15.82
C SER A 138 -10.27 12.98 14.30
N ILE A 139 -11.06 12.14 13.61
CA ILE A 139 -11.13 12.14 12.14
C ILE A 139 -11.82 13.42 11.63
N ALA A 140 -12.92 13.84 12.25
CA ALA A 140 -13.58 15.10 11.91
C ALA A 140 -12.65 16.31 12.13
N VAL A 141 -11.91 16.32 13.25
CA VAL A 141 -10.88 17.34 13.52
C VAL A 141 -9.76 17.32 12.48
N ALA A 142 -9.36 16.14 12.00
CA ALA A 142 -8.34 16.03 10.95
C ALA A 142 -8.82 16.65 9.63
N VAL A 143 -10.07 16.40 9.24
CA VAL A 143 -10.73 17.00 8.05
C VAL A 143 -10.80 18.52 8.18
N GLU A 144 -11.23 19.03 9.34
CA GLU A 144 -11.29 20.46 9.61
C GLU A 144 -9.90 21.11 9.52
N LYS A 145 -8.90 20.53 10.21
CA LYS A 145 -7.53 21.07 10.25
C LYS A 145 -6.77 20.95 8.94
N SER A 146 -7.16 20.04 8.06
CA SER A 146 -6.59 19.94 6.72
C SER A 146 -7.26 20.91 5.74
N GLY A 147 -8.36 21.55 6.13
CA GLY A 147 -9.19 22.33 5.21
C GLY A 147 -9.88 21.48 4.14
N ALA A 148 -10.00 20.16 4.37
CA ALA A 148 -10.63 19.28 3.41
C ALA A 148 -12.15 19.42 3.49
N THR A 149 -12.82 19.37 2.34
CA THR A 149 -14.27 19.29 2.25
C THR A 149 -14.73 18.02 2.98
N PRO A 150 -15.69 18.10 3.92
CA PRO A 150 -16.27 16.92 4.52
C PRO A 150 -16.91 16.01 3.47
N VAL A 151 -16.50 14.75 3.44
CA VAL A 151 -17.01 13.74 2.52
C VAL A 151 -17.78 12.65 3.26
N LYS A 152 -18.70 11.98 2.55
CA LYS A 152 -19.39 10.80 3.05
C LYS A 152 -18.81 9.54 2.40
N PRO A 153 -18.13 8.66 3.15
CA PRO A 153 -17.76 7.33 2.68
C PRO A 153 -18.92 6.57 2.03
N ASP A 154 -18.67 5.99 0.85
CA ASP A 154 -19.63 5.23 0.05
C ASP A 154 -19.13 3.79 -0.20
N GLU A 155 -19.88 3.00 -0.96
CA GLU A 155 -19.50 1.61 -1.26
C GLU A 155 -18.19 1.54 -2.06
N LYS A 156 -17.94 2.50 -2.95
CA LYS A 156 -16.69 2.56 -3.73
C LYS A 156 -15.46 2.65 -2.84
N SER A 157 -15.54 3.33 -1.70
CA SER A 157 -14.43 3.35 -0.73
C SER A 157 -14.21 1.99 -0.05
N MET A 158 -15.27 1.19 0.15
CA MET A 158 -15.17 -0.19 0.66
C MET A 158 -14.60 -1.14 -0.39
N GLU A 159 -15.00 -1.01 -1.65
CA GLU A 159 -14.46 -1.77 -2.76
C GLU A 159 -12.96 -1.57 -2.90
N THR A 160 -12.47 -0.32 -2.92
CA THR A 160 -11.04 -0.02 -2.96
C THR A 160 -10.29 -0.59 -1.75
N LEU A 161 -10.88 -0.51 -0.55
CA LEU A 161 -10.30 -1.08 0.67
C LEU A 161 -10.18 -2.60 0.60
N SER A 162 -11.21 -3.28 0.08
CA SER A 162 -11.21 -4.73 -0.16
C SER A 162 -10.15 -5.12 -1.19
N THR A 163 -10.03 -4.36 -2.28
CA THR A 163 -8.97 -4.54 -3.29
C THR A 163 -7.59 -4.41 -2.66
N ASN A 164 -7.36 -3.39 -1.83
CA ASN A 164 -6.07 -3.21 -1.15
C ASN A 164 -5.73 -4.41 -0.24
N LEU A 165 -6.71 -4.93 0.51
CA LEU A 165 -6.54 -6.13 1.35
C LEU A 165 -6.23 -7.39 0.54
N GLN A 166 -6.83 -7.53 -0.65
CA GLN A 166 -6.53 -8.64 -1.56
C GLN A 166 -5.12 -8.50 -2.15
N LEU A 167 -4.77 -7.31 -2.64
CA LEU A 167 -3.44 -7.03 -3.16
C LEU A 167 -2.36 -7.28 -2.12
N ALA A 168 -2.56 -6.80 -0.89
CA ALA A 168 -1.65 -7.04 0.23
C ALA A 168 -1.38 -8.54 0.43
N ARG A 169 -2.42 -9.38 0.42
CA ARG A 169 -2.27 -10.84 0.52
C ARG A 169 -1.50 -11.43 -0.67
N ILE A 170 -1.84 -11.00 -1.89
CA ILE A 170 -1.22 -11.51 -3.13
C ILE A 170 0.27 -11.18 -3.18
N VAL A 171 0.66 -9.97 -2.78
CA VAL A 171 2.06 -9.52 -2.81
C VAL A 171 2.83 -9.82 -1.51
N GLY A 172 2.22 -10.59 -0.60
CA GLY A 172 2.88 -11.09 0.61
C GLY A 172 3.06 -10.06 1.75
N VAL A 173 2.26 -8.99 1.79
CA VAL A 173 2.26 -8.03 2.91
C VAL A 173 1.67 -8.71 4.15
N GLN A 174 2.48 -8.78 5.21
CA GLN A 174 2.10 -9.41 6.49
C GLN A 174 1.71 -8.40 7.57
N GLY A 175 1.95 -7.10 7.34
CA GLY A 175 1.67 -6.05 8.32
C GLY A 175 1.96 -4.67 7.74
N THR A 176 1.65 -3.64 8.53
CA THR A 176 1.86 -2.24 8.15
C THR A 176 2.93 -1.57 9.03
N PRO A 177 3.74 -0.65 8.48
CA PRO A 177 3.80 -0.31 7.05
C PRO A 177 4.54 -1.40 6.24
N ALA A 178 4.28 -1.47 4.95
CA ALA A 178 5.07 -2.24 3.99
C ALA A 178 5.15 -1.46 2.67
N THR A 179 6.34 -1.29 2.12
CA THR A 179 6.57 -0.41 0.97
C THR A 179 7.24 -1.17 -0.16
N ILE A 180 6.62 -1.19 -1.33
CA ILE A 180 7.26 -1.66 -2.56
C ILE A 180 8.11 -0.53 -3.13
N ILE A 181 9.40 -0.79 -3.37
CA ILE A 181 10.35 0.13 -3.98
C ILE A 181 11.08 -0.60 -5.11
N GLY A 182 10.71 -0.32 -6.36
CA GLY A 182 11.20 -1.07 -7.51
C GLY A 182 10.77 -2.53 -7.43
N ASP A 183 11.73 -3.44 -7.32
CA ASP A 183 11.54 -4.89 -7.20
C ASP A 183 11.59 -5.40 -5.75
N GLU A 184 11.74 -4.52 -4.76
CA GLU A 184 11.86 -4.88 -3.35
C GLU A 184 10.61 -4.55 -2.53
N MET A 185 10.30 -5.43 -1.57
CA MET A 185 9.32 -5.19 -0.51
C MET A 185 10.04 -4.88 0.79
N ILE A 186 9.91 -3.66 1.28
CA ILE A 186 10.51 -3.19 2.55
C ILE A 186 9.44 -3.23 3.65
N PRO A 187 9.49 -4.18 4.59
CA PRO A 187 8.56 -4.23 5.72
C PRO A 187 8.96 -3.25 6.83
N GLY A 188 7.97 -2.69 7.51
CA GLY A 188 8.16 -1.84 8.68
C GLY A 188 8.68 -0.44 8.36
N ALA A 189 8.91 0.33 9.42
CA ALA A 189 9.62 1.60 9.32
C ALA A 189 11.13 1.33 9.40
N VAL A 190 11.86 1.72 8.35
CA VAL A 190 13.32 1.62 8.29
C VAL A 190 13.97 2.97 8.61
N PRO A 191 15.26 3.01 9.01
CA PRO A 191 16.00 4.26 9.14
C PRO A 191 15.99 5.08 7.86
N TRP A 192 16.11 6.40 7.99
CA TRP A 192 16.11 7.33 6.85
C TRP A 192 17.19 6.96 5.82
N GLU A 193 18.39 6.64 6.29
CA GLU A 193 19.55 6.32 5.46
C GLU A 193 19.28 5.08 4.59
N THR A 194 18.69 4.04 5.18
CA THR A 194 18.29 2.82 4.48
C THR A 194 17.21 3.11 3.44
N LEU A 195 16.17 3.86 3.80
CA LEU A 195 15.11 4.24 2.85
C LEU A 195 15.69 5.03 1.67
N GLU A 196 16.51 6.03 1.95
CA GLU A 196 17.11 6.89 0.92
C GLU A 196 18.03 6.09 -0.01
N GLU A 197 18.83 5.18 0.53
CA GLU A 197 19.74 4.34 -0.26
C GLU A 197 18.99 3.46 -1.26
N VAL A 198 17.96 2.73 -0.80
CA VAL A 198 17.13 1.88 -1.67
C VAL A 198 16.44 2.72 -2.75
N VAL A 199 15.86 3.87 -2.39
CA VAL A 199 15.23 4.75 -3.38
C VAL A 199 16.22 5.24 -4.43
N LYS A 200 17.43 5.64 -4.01
CA LYS A 200 18.49 6.08 -4.94
C LYS A 200 18.90 4.97 -5.90
N GLU A 201 19.10 3.75 -5.40
CA GLU A 201 19.45 2.59 -6.20
C GLU A 201 18.37 2.33 -7.27
N LYS A 202 17.11 2.20 -6.85
CA LYS A 202 16.01 1.89 -7.78
C LYS A 202 15.73 3.03 -8.75
N LEU A 203 15.92 4.28 -8.33
CA LEU A 203 15.77 5.44 -9.22
C LEU A 203 16.89 5.50 -10.26
N ALA A 204 18.14 5.18 -9.89
CA ALA A 204 19.25 5.10 -10.83
C ALA A 204 19.02 3.98 -11.87
N ALA A 205 18.56 2.81 -11.42
CA ALA A 205 18.18 1.71 -12.31
C ALA A 205 17.05 2.10 -13.27
N ALA A 206 16.06 2.89 -12.82
CA ALA A 206 14.97 3.38 -13.66
C ALA A 206 15.43 4.40 -14.72
N ARG A 207 16.46 5.21 -14.43
CA ARG A 207 17.04 6.18 -15.38
C ARG A 207 17.90 5.54 -16.47
N GLY A 208 18.45 4.36 -16.21
CA GLY A 208 19.26 3.61 -17.17
C GLY A 208 18.44 2.76 -18.15
N LYS A 209 17.11 2.75 -18.02
CA LYS A 209 16.16 2.10 -18.93
C LYS A 209 15.63 3.11 -19.94
#